data_AF-A0AAJ2NS10-F1
#
_entry.id   AF-A0AAJ2NS10-F1
#
_cell.length_a   1.000
_cell.length_b   1.000
_cell.length_c   1.000
_cell.angle_alpha   90.00
_cell.angle_beta   90.00
_cell.angle_gamma   90.00
#
_symmetry.space_group_name_H-M   'P 1'
#
loop_
_entity.id
_entity.type
_entity.pdbx_description
1 polymer ?
#
loop_
_entity_poly.entity_id
_entity_poly.type
_entity_poly.pdbx_seq_one_letter_code
_entity_poly.pdbx_strand_id
1 'polypeptide(L)'
;EEKRKYYRLPNGSLLTLQTKEFEEVQRFLTSANVESKGLANGLDLPIEQCLQLLDTVEVSDAFKLEESFRQFLGHLKNPGSLVFEVPKSLDPILKSYQKQGFKWMKTLAYYGFGGILADDMGLGKTIQSM
;
A
#
# COMPACT_ATOMS: atom_id res chain seq x y z
N GLU A 1 9.13 -0.32 -34.36
CA GLU A 1 8.23 0.79 -34.72
C GLU A 1 8.83 2.09 -34.21
N GLU A 2 8.78 3.18 -34.98
CA GLU A 2 9.23 4.50 -34.53
C GLU A 2 8.33 5.01 -33.40
N LYS A 3 8.91 5.33 -32.25
CA LYS A 3 8.20 5.98 -31.14
C LYS A 3 7.76 7.37 -31.60
N ARG A 4 6.44 7.58 -31.69
CA ARG A 4 5.86 8.91 -31.95
C ARG A 4 6.29 9.87 -30.84
N LYS A 5 6.91 11.00 -31.21
CA LYS A 5 7.43 11.98 -30.25
C LYS A 5 6.33 12.86 -29.63
N TYR A 6 5.23 13.05 -30.35
CA TYR A 6 4.11 13.91 -29.95
C TYR A 6 2.77 13.26 -30.28
N TYR A 7 1.75 13.60 -29.49
CA TYR A 7 0.35 13.28 -29.72
C TYR A 7 -0.47 14.56 -29.81
N ARG A 8 -1.35 14.68 -30.82
CA ARG A 8 -2.22 15.85 -30.98
C ARG A 8 -3.55 15.61 -30.26
N LEU A 9 -3.88 16.47 -29.31
CA LEU A 9 -5.12 16.42 -28.55
C LEU A 9 -6.31 16.93 -29.39
N PRO A 10 -7.56 16.58 -29.04
CA PRO A 10 -8.75 17.01 -29.79
C PRO A 10 -8.92 18.54 -29.91
N ASN A 11 -8.40 19.29 -28.94
CA ASN A 11 -8.37 20.76 -28.96
C ASN A 11 -7.22 21.34 -29.82
N GLY A 12 -6.45 20.49 -30.50
CA GLY A 12 -5.37 20.87 -31.40
C GLY A 12 -4.00 21.05 -30.76
N SER A 13 -3.88 21.01 -29.42
CA SER A 13 -2.58 21.12 -28.73
C SER A 13 -1.73 19.86 -28.87
N LEU A 14 -0.42 19.99 -28.66
CA LEU A 14 0.53 18.88 -28.76
C LEU A 14 0.99 18.43 -27.37
N LEU A 15 0.79 17.15 -27.06
CA LEU A 15 1.34 16.47 -25.90
C LEU A 15 2.66 15.81 -26.30
N THR A 16 3.76 16.15 -25.62
CA THR A 16 5.04 15.45 -25.79
C THR A 16 5.01 14.10 -25.07
N LEU A 17 5.48 13.05 -25.75
CA LEU A 17 5.58 11.69 -25.21
C LEU A 17 7.01 11.37 -24.77
N GLN A 18 7.89 12.37 -24.74
CA GLN A 18 9.31 12.23 -24.39
C GLN A 18 9.62 12.87 -23.02
N THR A 19 8.62 13.06 -22.18
CA THR A 19 8.84 13.58 -20.83
C THR A 19 9.24 12.47 -19.87
N LYS A 20 9.96 12.83 -18.81
CA LYS A 20 10.40 11.89 -17.78
C LYS A 20 9.21 11.21 -17.11
N GLU A 21 8.13 11.96 -16.88
CA GLU A 21 6.88 11.47 -16.29
C GLU A 21 6.22 10.44 -17.20
N PHE A 22 6.20 10.66 -18.52
CA PHE A 22 5.65 9.69 -19.46
C PHE A 22 6.47 8.40 -19.51
N GLU A 23 7.80 8.49 -19.44
CA GLU A 23 8.67 7.32 -19.36
C GLU A 23 8.49 6.54 -18.05
N GLU A 24 8.23 7.23 -16.94
CA GLU A 24 7.89 6.62 -15.65
C GLU A 24 6.54 5.91 -15.71
N VAL A 25 5.52 6.54 -16.31
CA VAL A 25 4.19 5.92 -16.52
C VAL A 25 4.30 4.66 -17.39
N GLN A 26 5.05 4.73 -18.49
CA GLN A 26 5.25 3.56 -19.37
C GLN A 26 5.96 2.40 -18.66
N ARG A 27 7.00 2.71 -17.87
CA ARG A 27 7.71 1.69 -17.07
C ARG A 27 6.78 1.02 -16.06
N PHE A 28 6.01 1.82 -15.33
CA PHE A 28 5.04 1.33 -14.36
C PHE A 28 3.98 0.43 -15.00
N LEU A 29 3.34 0.87 -16.09
CA LEU A 29 2.30 0.08 -16.76
C LEU A 29 2.84 -1.25 -17.28
N THR A 30 4.09 -1.26 -17.74
CA THR A 30 4.76 -2.47 -18.20
C THR A 30 5.07 -3.41 -17.02
N SER A 31 5.56 -2.89 -15.89
CA SER A 31 5.88 -3.72 -14.72
C SER A 31 4.65 -4.25 -13.98
N ALA A 32 3.58 -3.46 -13.93
CA ALA A 32 2.31 -3.83 -13.29
C ALA A 32 1.42 -4.69 -14.19
N ASN A 33 1.85 -4.99 -15.42
CA ASN A 33 1.14 -5.84 -16.38
C ASN A 33 -0.33 -5.41 -16.60
N VAL A 34 -0.56 -4.09 -16.60
CA VAL A 34 -1.90 -3.48 -16.59
C VAL A 34 -2.51 -3.50 -17.99
N GLU A 35 -3.77 -3.94 -18.10
CA GLU A 35 -4.54 -3.76 -19.32
C GLU A 35 -4.89 -2.28 -19.54
N SER A 36 -4.83 -1.81 -20.78
CA SER A 36 -5.07 -0.40 -21.13
C SER A 36 -6.53 0.07 -20.94
N LYS A 37 -7.45 -0.82 -20.59
CA LYS A 37 -8.86 -0.50 -20.38
C LYS A 37 -9.06 0.17 -19.02
N GLY A 38 -9.74 1.32 -19.02
CA GLY A 38 -10.19 1.97 -17.78
C GLY A 38 -9.20 2.92 -17.12
N LEU A 39 -7.99 3.11 -17.67
CA LEU A 39 -6.95 4.01 -17.13
C LEU A 39 -7.44 5.45 -16.83
N ALA A 40 -8.47 5.91 -17.54
CA ALA A 40 -9.05 7.24 -17.34
C ALA A 40 -9.72 7.42 -15.96
N ASN A 41 -10.18 6.34 -15.34
CA ASN A 41 -10.85 6.36 -14.03
C ASN A 41 -9.89 6.05 -12.88
N GLY A 42 -8.61 5.77 -13.17
CA GLY A 42 -7.66 5.27 -12.21
C GLY A 42 -7.15 3.88 -12.57
N LEU A 43 -6.39 3.30 -11.65
CA LEU A 43 -5.72 2.02 -11.78
C LEU A 43 -6.13 1.12 -10.62
N ASP A 44 -6.95 0.12 -10.90
CA ASP A 44 -7.26 -0.92 -9.93
C ASP A 44 -6.21 -2.03 -10.04
N LEU A 45 -5.42 -2.18 -8.98
CA LEU A 45 -4.37 -3.19 -8.91
C LEU A 45 -4.55 -4.06 -7.67
N PRO A 46 -4.23 -5.36 -7.76
CA PRO A 46 -4.11 -6.20 -6.59
C PRO A 46 -3.11 -5.63 -5.58
N ILE A 47 -3.41 -5.80 -4.30
CA ILE A 47 -2.69 -5.13 -3.20
C ILE A 47 -1.21 -5.50 -3.15
N GLU A 48 -0.89 -6.74 -3.49
CA GLU A 48 0.48 -7.25 -3.56
C GLU A 48 1.32 -6.54 -4.62
N GLN A 49 0.70 -6.16 -5.76
CA GLN A 49 1.36 -5.40 -6.81
C GLN A 49 1.56 -3.94 -6.38
N CYS A 50 0.55 -3.35 -5.74
CA CYS A 50 0.66 -2.01 -5.16
C CYS A 50 1.82 -1.91 -4.16
N LEU A 51 1.99 -2.91 -3.30
CA LEU A 51 3.08 -2.95 -2.31
C LEU A 51 4.46 -3.10 -2.97
N GLN A 52 4.59 -3.89 -4.05
CA GLN A 52 5.85 -4.01 -4.79
C GLN A 52 6.26 -2.72 -5.49
N LEU A 53 5.28 -1.92 -5.92
CA LEU A 53 5.51 -0.69 -6.68
C LEU A 53 5.53 0.56 -5.81
N LEU A 54 5.41 0.42 -4.48
CA LEU A 54 5.27 1.52 -3.55
C LEU A 54 6.41 2.54 -3.69
N ASP A 55 7.66 2.06 -3.73
CA ASP A 55 8.84 2.92 -3.84
C ASP A 55 8.86 3.71 -5.17
N THR A 56 8.34 3.11 -6.24
CA THR A 56 8.25 3.77 -7.55
C THR A 56 7.19 4.86 -7.53
N VAL A 57 6.07 4.62 -6.86
CA VAL A 57 4.95 5.54 -6.77
C VAL A 57 5.23 6.68 -5.78
N GLU A 58 5.91 6.43 -4.66
CA GLU A 58 6.26 7.47 -3.68
C GLU A 58 7.30 8.47 -4.23
N VAL A 59 8.18 8.05 -5.13
CA VAL A 59 9.26 8.88 -5.68
C VAL A 59 8.85 9.64 -6.96
N SER A 60 7.81 9.18 -7.65
CA SER A 60 7.38 9.75 -8.93
C SER A 60 6.26 10.78 -8.76
N ASP A 61 6.44 11.97 -9.33
CA ASP A 61 5.37 12.98 -9.44
C ASP A 61 4.27 12.59 -10.45
N ALA A 62 4.49 11.52 -11.23
CA ALA A 62 3.54 11.06 -12.25
C ALA A 62 2.35 10.29 -11.64
N PHE A 63 2.48 9.85 -10.39
CA PHE A 63 1.46 9.05 -9.71
C PHE A 63 0.95 9.74 -8.45
N LYS A 64 -0.35 9.53 -8.17
CA LYS A 64 -0.97 9.93 -6.91
C LYS A 64 -1.70 8.75 -6.32
N LEU A 65 -1.27 8.33 -5.13
CA LEU A 65 -2.01 7.35 -4.34
C LEU A 65 -3.30 7.97 -3.81
N GLU A 66 -4.38 7.22 -3.85
CA GLU A 66 -5.63 7.59 -3.21
C GLU A 66 -5.47 7.72 -1.69
N GLU A 67 -6.28 8.59 -1.10
CA GLU A 67 -6.25 8.86 0.34
C GLU A 67 -6.56 7.60 1.18
N SER A 68 -7.50 6.78 0.70
CA SER A 68 -7.85 5.49 1.30
C SER A 68 -6.65 4.56 1.44
N PHE A 69 -5.85 4.45 0.37
CA PHE A 69 -4.66 3.61 0.34
C PHE A 69 -3.52 4.19 1.19
N ARG A 70 -3.35 5.52 1.21
CA ARG A 70 -2.42 6.20 2.12
C ARG A 70 -2.75 5.93 3.59
N GLN A 71 -4.02 6.00 3.95
CA GLN A 71 -4.49 5.68 5.31
C GLN A 71 -4.21 4.22 5.66
N PHE A 72 -4.51 3.30 4.74
CA PHE A 72 -4.18 1.88 4.90
C PHE A 72 -2.68 1.66 5.19
N LEU A 73 -1.79 2.24 4.39
CA LEU A 73 -0.34 2.15 4.60
C LEU A 73 0.08 2.80 5.93
N GLY A 74 -0.55 3.92 6.28
CA GLY A 74 -0.35 4.60 7.56
C GLY A 74 -0.67 3.68 8.74
N HIS A 75 -1.79 2.95 8.68
CA HIS A 75 -2.19 1.99 9.71
C HIS A 75 -1.25 0.79 9.81
N LEU A 76 -0.76 0.28 8.68
CA LEU A 76 0.24 -0.80 8.66
C LEU A 76 1.58 -0.37 9.24
N LYS A 77 2.07 0.83 8.90
CA LYS A 77 3.34 1.37 9.40
C LYS A 77 3.26 1.77 10.88
N ASN A 78 2.07 2.13 11.37
CA ASN A 78 1.83 2.58 12.75
C ASN A 78 0.72 1.78 13.44
N PRO A 79 1.02 0.54 13.88
CA PRO A 79 0.06 -0.28 14.62
C PRO A 79 -0.27 0.36 15.98
N GLY A 80 -1.45 0.94 16.06
CA GLY A 80 -1.91 1.75 17.20
C GLY A 80 -2.70 3.00 16.79
N SER A 81 -2.61 3.39 15.51
CA SER A 81 -3.51 4.38 14.89
C SER A 81 -4.96 3.91 14.88
N LEU A 82 -5.19 2.61 14.60
CA LEU A 82 -6.46 1.96 14.85
C LEU A 82 -6.57 1.55 16.33
N VAL A 83 -7.62 2.04 16.99
CA VAL A 83 -7.87 1.77 18.40
C VAL A 83 -8.58 0.43 18.54
N PHE A 84 -7.81 -0.60 18.85
CA PHE A 84 -8.34 -1.88 19.31
C PHE A 84 -8.16 -2.00 20.82
N GLU A 85 -9.27 -2.15 21.53
CA GLU A 85 -9.25 -2.42 22.97
C GLU A 85 -8.76 -3.85 23.22
N VAL A 86 -7.85 -3.99 24.18
CA VAL A 86 -7.45 -5.31 24.67
C VAL A 86 -8.61 -5.85 25.52
N PRO A 87 -9.00 -7.13 25.37
CA PRO A 87 -10.03 -7.72 26.21
C PRO A 87 -9.73 -7.51 27.70
N LYS A 88 -10.75 -7.12 28.48
CA LYS A 88 -10.59 -6.78 29.91
C LYS A 88 -9.94 -7.89 30.74
N SER A 89 -10.14 -9.15 30.34
CA SER A 89 -9.51 -10.32 30.96
C SER A 89 -8.00 -10.39 30.71
N LEU A 90 -7.53 -9.90 29.57
CA LEU A 90 -6.13 -9.92 29.15
C LEU A 90 -5.39 -8.62 29.47
N ASP A 91 -6.09 -7.49 29.58
CA ASP A 91 -5.48 -6.18 29.83
C ASP A 91 -4.55 -6.11 31.06
N PRO A 92 -4.89 -6.69 32.24
CA PRO A 92 -3.98 -6.68 33.38
C PRO A 92 -2.83 -7.70 33.26
N ILE A 93 -2.93 -8.65 32.32
CA ILE A 93 -1.97 -9.75 32.16
C ILE A 93 -0.90 -9.39 31.11
N LEU A 94 -1.31 -8.73 30.02
CA LEU A 94 -0.42 -8.40 28.91
C LEU A 94 0.55 -7.26 29.28
N LYS A 95 1.83 -7.48 28.99
CA LYS A 95 2.85 -6.42 29.04
C LYS A 95 2.63 -5.42 27.91
N SER A 96 3.17 -4.20 28.04
CA SER A 96 2.98 -3.13 27.05
C SER A 96 3.34 -3.55 25.61
N TYR A 97 4.44 -4.28 25.43
CA TYR A 97 4.84 -4.79 24.10
C TYR A 97 3.88 -5.86 23.57
N GLN A 98 3.30 -6.69 24.45
CA GLN A 98 2.32 -7.71 24.06
C GLN A 98 1.00 -7.07 23.64
N LYS A 99 0.60 -5.98 24.30
CA LYS A 99 -0.55 -5.17 23.87
C LYS A 99 -0.30 -4.54 22.50
N GLN A 100 0.94 -4.15 22.20
CA GLN A 100 1.31 -3.63 20.89
C GLN A 100 1.25 -4.72 19.81
N GLY A 101 1.79 -5.92 20.07
CA GLY A 101 1.67 -7.08 19.19
C GLY A 101 0.23 -7.48 18.92
N PHE A 102 -0.62 -7.50 19.96
CA PHE A 102 -2.07 -7.71 19.82
C PHE A 102 -2.70 -6.67 18.88
N LYS A 103 -2.45 -5.37 19.10
CA LYS A 103 -2.99 -4.30 18.25
C LYS A 103 -2.52 -4.38 16.80
N TRP A 104 -1.26 -4.77 16.58
CA TRP A 104 -0.73 -5.01 15.23
C TRP A 104 -1.45 -6.17 14.54
N MET A 105 -1.61 -7.32 15.21
CA MET A 105 -2.35 -8.45 14.66
C MET A 105 -3.82 -8.10 14.39
N LYS A 106 -4.48 -7.33 15.27
CA LYS A 106 -5.85 -6.82 15.03
C LYS A 106 -5.93 -5.89 13.83
N THR A 107 -4.91 -5.06 13.61
CA THR A 107 -4.81 -4.18 12.43
C THR A 107 -4.71 -5.00 11.14
N LEU A 108 -3.87 -6.04 11.12
CA LEU A 108 -3.77 -6.95 9.97
C LEU A 108 -5.10 -7.67 9.71
N ALA A 109 -5.71 -8.22 10.76
CA ALA A 109 -6.99 -8.92 10.66
C ALA A 109 -8.13 -8.01 10.18
N TYR A 110 -8.15 -6.72 10.58
CA TYR A 110 -9.12 -5.74 10.11
C TYR A 110 -9.07 -5.55 8.59
N TYR A 111 -7.87 -5.62 8.00
CA TYR A 111 -7.67 -5.55 6.56
C TYR A 111 -7.71 -6.92 5.85
N GLY A 112 -8.03 -7.99 6.56
CA GLY A 112 -8.09 -9.35 5.99
C GLY A 112 -6.72 -10.00 5.77
N PHE A 113 -5.64 -9.44 6.31
CA PHE A 113 -4.31 -10.02 6.23
C PHE A 113 -4.05 -11.02 7.36
N GLY A 114 -3.25 -12.03 7.04
CA GLY A 114 -2.53 -12.81 8.05
C GLY A 114 -1.32 -12.04 8.58
N GLY A 115 -0.81 -12.46 9.74
CA GLY A 115 0.38 -11.87 10.35
C GLY A 115 1.30 -12.94 10.92
N ILE A 116 2.61 -12.69 10.86
CA ILE A 116 3.62 -13.52 11.52
C ILE A 116 4.14 -12.72 12.72
N LEU A 117 3.88 -13.23 13.92
CA LEU A 117 4.42 -12.66 15.15
C LEU A 117 5.83 -13.23 15.39
N ALA A 118 6.84 -12.52 14.87
CA ALA A 118 8.24 -12.95 14.90
C ALA A 118 9.05 -12.37 16.07
N ASP A 119 8.39 -12.03 17.18
CA ASP A 119 9.05 -11.60 18.42
C ASP A 119 10.03 -12.66 18.94
N ASP A 120 11.06 -12.24 19.68
CA ASP A 120 12.03 -13.14 20.31
C ASP A 120 11.39 -14.27 21.12
N MET A 121 12.10 -15.40 21.21
CA MET A 121 11.66 -16.54 22.01
C MET A 121 11.53 -16.15 23.51
N GLY A 122 10.48 -16.64 24.18
CA GLY A 122 10.23 -16.32 25.59
C GLY A 122 9.36 -15.07 25.85
N LEU A 123 8.99 -14.30 24.83
CA LEU A 123 8.13 -13.11 24.96
C LEU A 123 6.61 -13.41 25.06
N GLY A 124 6.23 -14.68 25.21
CA GLY A 124 4.83 -15.08 25.41
C GLY A 124 3.93 -14.82 24.20
N LYS A 125 4.35 -15.21 22.99
CA LYS A 125 3.56 -15.03 21.76
C LYS A 125 2.17 -15.66 21.83
N THR A 126 2.02 -16.79 22.51
CA THR A 126 0.74 -17.51 22.65
C THR A 126 -0.34 -16.67 23.33
N ILE A 127 0.00 -15.88 24.36
CA ILE A 127 -0.99 -15.04 25.04
C ILE A 127 -1.37 -13.81 24.21
N GLN A 128 -0.52 -13.41 23.26
CA GLN A 128 -0.82 -12.30 22.34
C GLN A 128 -1.83 -12.70 21.25
N SER A 129 -1.88 -13.99 20.88
CA SER A 129 -2.80 -14.51 19.84
C SER A 129 -4.18 -14.89 20.37
N MET A 130 -4.39 -14.83 21.69
CA MET A 130 -5.67 -15.15 22.35
C MET A 130 -6.66 -13.98 22.37
#